data_AF-A0A2R5FWH8-F1
#
_entry.id   AF-A0A2R5FWH8-F1
#
_cell.length_a   1.000
_cell.length_b   1.000
_cell.length_c   1.000
_cell.angle_alpha   90.00
_cell.angle_beta   90.00
_cell.angle_gamma   90.00
#
_symmetry.space_group_name_H-M   'P 1'
#
loop_
_entity.id
_entity.type
_entity.pdbx_description
1 polymer ?
#
loop_
_entity_poly.entity_id
_entity_poly.type
_entity_poly.pdbx_seq_one_letter_code
_entity_poly.pdbx_strand_id
1 'polypeptide(L)'
;MLKQLVQRSRFPSAAHLARWARVCPGNNESAGKQFSGRTGQGNSWLRSALIQAANAASRCKNSYLAVVYQRLKARRGRKRAIVAVAHRILTAVFHMLSIGQPYKDLGVNHLNQPQKQHLLKQMRSRLEQLGYKVTLEAQT
;
A
#
# COMPACT_ATOMS: atom_id res chain seq x y z
N MET A 1 -25.69 -14.03 -3.43
CA MET A 1 -25.52 -13.51 -4.80
C MET A 1 -25.62 -11.98 -4.92
N LEU A 2 -26.26 -11.25 -3.99
CA LEU A 2 -26.51 -9.80 -4.10
C LEU A 2 -25.38 -8.84 -3.64
N LYS A 3 -24.28 -9.32 -3.05
CA LYS A 3 -23.21 -8.43 -2.52
C LYS A 3 -22.23 -7.92 -3.57
N GLN A 4 -22.13 -8.56 -4.75
CA GLN A 4 -21.10 -8.24 -5.75
C GLN A 4 -21.47 -7.10 -6.72
N LEU A 5 -22.76 -6.80 -6.90
CA LEU A 5 -23.21 -5.90 -7.98
C LEU A 5 -23.18 -4.41 -7.61
N VAL A 6 -23.29 -4.05 -6.34
CA VAL A 6 -23.49 -2.64 -5.93
C VAL A 6 -22.19 -1.81 -5.97
N GLN A 7 -21.03 -2.42 -5.80
CA GLN A 7 -19.76 -1.69 -5.69
C GLN A 7 -19.00 -1.59 -7.01
N ARG A 8 -18.95 -2.68 -7.81
CA ARG A 8 -18.28 -2.68 -9.13
C ARG A 8 -18.98 -1.80 -10.16
N SER A 9 -20.30 -1.70 -10.10
CA SER A 9 -21.09 -0.84 -11.00
C SER A 9 -20.79 0.66 -10.76
N ARG A 10 -20.48 1.04 -9.52
CA ARG A 10 -20.21 2.44 -9.14
C ARG A 10 -18.74 2.83 -9.26
N PHE A 11 -17.82 1.90 -9.04
CA PHE A 11 -16.38 2.13 -9.18
C PHE A 11 -15.69 0.97 -9.94
N PRO A 12 -15.15 1.22 -11.14
CA PRO A 12 -14.53 0.17 -11.93
C PRO A 12 -13.17 -0.30 -11.36
N SER A 13 -12.53 0.50 -10.49
CA SER A 13 -11.29 0.10 -9.81
C SER A 13 -11.12 0.73 -8.43
N ALA A 14 -10.26 0.14 -7.61
CA ALA A 14 -9.86 0.69 -6.31
C ALA A 14 -9.27 2.11 -6.43
N ALA A 15 -8.62 2.43 -7.55
CA ALA A 15 -8.08 3.77 -7.82
C ALA A 15 -9.19 4.81 -7.99
N HIS A 16 -10.30 4.45 -8.65
CA HIS A 16 -11.47 5.33 -8.76
C HIS A 16 -12.10 5.58 -7.38
N LEU A 17 -12.23 4.53 -6.55
CA LEU A 17 -12.72 4.67 -5.18
C LEU A 17 -11.79 5.55 -4.34
N ALA A 18 -10.48 5.38 -4.46
CA ALA A 18 -9.49 6.15 -3.70
C ALA A 18 -9.40 7.62 -4.14
N ARG A 19 -9.61 7.91 -5.44
CA ARG A 19 -9.79 9.26 -5.96
C ARG A 19 -11.05 9.91 -5.39
N TRP A 20 -12.18 9.19 -5.40
CA TRP A 20 -13.46 9.67 -4.87
C TRP A 20 -13.42 9.90 -3.35
N ALA A 21 -12.77 9.01 -2.60
CA ALA A 21 -12.57 9.11 -1.15
C ALA A 21 -11.46 10.11 -0.75
N ARG A 22 -10.81 10.76 -1.72
CA ARG A 22 -9.75 11.75 -1.51
C ARG A 22 -8.57 11.17 -0.71
N VAL A 23 -8.16 9.93 -0.97
CA VAL A 23 -7.03 9.28 -0.26
C VAL A 23 -5.78 9.15 -1.14
N CYS A 24 -5.87 9.58 -2.39
CA CYS A 24 -4.74 9.70 -3.33
C CYS A 24 -4.33 11.17 -3.51
N PRO A 25 -3.03 11.48 -3.68
CA PRO A 25 -2.61 12.81 -4.14
C PRO A 25 -3.26 13.14 -5.50
N GLY A 26 -3.58 14.42 -5.71
CA GLY A 26 -4.09 14.88 -7.00
C GLY A 26 -2.99 14.85 -8.05
N ASN A 27 -3.31 14.42 -9.27
CA ASN A 27 -2.43 14.57 -10.43
C ASN A 27 -2.93 15.76 -11.25
N ASN A 28 -2.43 16.95 -10.94
CA ASN A 28 -2.76 18.17 -11.67
C ASN A 28 -1.59 18.53 -12.56
N GLU A 29 -1.70 18.20 -13.84
CA GLU A 29 -0.64 18.41 -14.83
C GLU A 29 -1.29 18.95 -16.11
N SER A 30 -0.73 20.05 -16.64
CA SER A 30 -1.12 20.62 -17.93
C SER A 30 0.13 20.99 -18.70
N ALA A 31 0.16 20.70 -20.00
CA ALA A 31 1.29 20.99 -20.89
C ALA A 31 2.67 20.55 -20.32
N GLY A 32 2.73 19.36 -19.70
CA GLY A 32 3.95 18.81 -19.10
C GLY A 32 4.45 19.52 -17.83
N LYS A 33 3.69 20.49 -17.30
CA LYS A 33 3.99 21.15 -16.03
C LYS A 33 3.12 20.58 -14.92
N GLN A 34 3.75 20.13 -13.85
CA GLN A 34 3.07 19.67 -12.65
C GLN A 34 2.66 20.86 -11.77
N PHE A 35 1.36 20.98 -11.54
CA PHE A 35 0.75 21.95 -10.64
C PHE A 35 0.52 21.31 -9.26
N SER A 36 -0.39 21.89 -8.46
CA SER A 36 -0.61 21.44 -7.09
C SER A 36 -1.06 19.98 -7.01
N GLY A 37 -0.33 19.14 -6.26
CA GLY A 37 -0.76 17.78 -5.91
C GLY A 37 -1.84 17.72 -4.81
N ARG A 38 -2.56 18.83 -4.57
CA ARG A 38 -3.59 18.92 -3.53
C ARG A 38 -4.71 17.94 -3.87
N THR A 39 -5.08 17.15 -2.87
CA THR A 39 -6.29 16.32 -2.91
C THR A 39 -7.52 17.21 -3.18
N GLY A 40 -8.27 16.97 -4.26
CA GLY A 40 -9.45 17.76 -4.70
C GLY A 40 -10.69 17.66 -3.79
N GLN A 41 -11.89 17.96 -4.27
CA GLN A 41 -13.13 17.82 -3.49
C GLN A 41 -13.65 16.36 -3.53
N GLY A 42 -14.05 15.80 -2.39
CA GLY A 42 -14.51 14.41 -2.24
C GLY A 42 -15.15 14.19 -0.87
N ASN A 43 -15.59 12.97 -0.56
CA ASN A 43 -16.33 12.68 0.68
C ASN A 43 -15.44 12.87 1.93
N SER A 44 -15.66 13.96 2.67
CA SER A 44 -14.90 14.33 3.88
C SER A 44 -15.12 13.34 5.03
N TRP A 45 -16.33 12.84 5.20
CA TRP A 45 -16.68 11.86 6.25
C TRP A 45 -15.93 10.55 6.05
N LEU A 46 -15.93 10.02 4.83
CA LEU A 46 -15.20 8.80 4.50
C LEU A 46 -13.70 8.99 4.72
N ARG A 47 -13.15 10.12 4.29
CA ARG A 47 -11.73 10.44 4.51
C ARG A 47 -11.40 10.49 5.99
N SER A 48 -12.23 11.15 6.81
CA SER A 48 -12.03 11.25 8.26
C SER A 48 -12.09 9.88 8.93
N ALA A 49 -13.05 9.03 8.57
CA ALA A 49 -13.16 7.67 9.08
C ALA A 49 -11.93 6.82 8.72
N LEU A 50 -11.47 6.90 7.46
CA LEU A 50 -10.27 6.18 7.01
C LEU A 50 -9.00 6.67 7.70
N ILE A 51 -8.88 7.97 7.98
CA ILE A 51 -7.76 8.53 8.74
C ILE A 51 -7.78 8.02 10.18
N GLN A 52 -8.95 7.94 10.81
CA GLN A 52 -9.08 7.37 12.16
C GLN A 52 -8.68 5.90 12.18
N ALA A 53 -9.20 5.11 11.24
CA ALA A 53 -8.84 3.69 11.08
C ALA A 53 -7.33 3.51 10.83
N ALA A 54 -6.73 4.36 9.99
CA ALA A 54 -5.29 4.34 9.73
C ALA A 54 -4.45 4.71 10.97
N ASN A 55 -4.90 5.66 11.80
CA ASN A 55 -4.24 5.96 13.07
C ASN A 55 -4.32 4.78 14.03
N ALA A 56 -5.47 4.11 14.14
CA ALA A 56 -5.62 2.91 14.96
C ALA A 56 -4.70 1.79 14.45
N ALA A 57 -4.73 1.49 13.15
CA ALA A 57 -3.89 0.49 12.51
C ALA A 57 -2.38 0.78 12.67
N SER A 58 -1.99 2.06 12.72
CA SER A 58 -0.60 2.46 12.94
C SER A 58 -0.06 2.11 14.33
N ARG A 59 -0.97 1.91 15.31
CA ARG A 59 -0.67 1.58 16.71
C ARG A 59 -0.76 0.09 17.01
N CYS A 60 -1.37 -0.70 16.11
CA CYS A 60 -1.45 -2.15 16.25
C CYS A 60 -0.06 -2.78 16.11
N LYS A 61 0.44 -3.37 17.21
CA LYS A 61 1.70 -4.11 17.20
C LYS A 61 1.56 -5.34 16.28
N ASN A 62 2.62 -5.66 15.56
CA ASN A 62 2.73 -6.83 14.68
C ASN A 62 1.80 -6.88 13.44
N SER A 63 1.17 -5.77 13.06
CA SER A 63 0.42 -5.71 11.79
C SER A 63 1.28 -5.25 10.63
N TYR A 64 1.02 -5.76 9.43
CA TYR A 64 1.62 -5.27 8.19
C TYR A 64 1.46 -3.75 8.01
N LEU A 65 0.26 -3.23 8.32
CA LEU A 65 -0.04 -1.80 8.16
C LEU A 65 0.82 -0.92 9.08
N ALA A 66 1.14 -1.40 10.28
CA ALA A 66 2.01 -0.70 11.22
C ALA A 66 3.45 -0.62 10.69
N VAL A 67 3.98 -1.71 10.11
CA VAL A 67 5.33 -1.70 9.51
C VAL A 67 5.39 -0.76 8.30
N VAL A 68 4.37 -0.81 7.44
CA VAL A 68 4.23 0.12 6.30
C VAL A 68 4.22 1.57 6.79
N TYR A 69 3.44 1.84 7.84
CA TYR A 69 3.37 3.16 8.45
C TYR A 69 4.74 3.64 8.92
N GLN A 70 5.49 2.82 9.65
CA GLN A 70 6.81 3.22 10.16
C GLN A 70 7.80 3.50 9.03
N ARG A 71 7.85 2.65 8.00
CA ARG A 71 8.71 2.86 6.83
C ARG A 71 8.37 4.17 6.09
N LEU A 72 7.09 4.45 5.90
CA LEU A 72 6.64 5.67 5.24
C LEU A 72 6.81 6.91 6.12
N LYS A 73 6.61 6.78 7.43
CA LYS A 73 6.81 7.86 8.41
C LYS A 73 8.28 8.31 8.38
N ALA A 74 9.22 7.36 8.38
CA ALA A 74 10.65 7.66 8.30
C ALA A 74 11.04 8.39 7.00
N ARG A 75 10.44 8.02 5.86
CA ARG A 75 10.79 8.60 4.54
C ARG A 75 10.04 9.87 4.17
N ARG A 76 8.78 10.02 4.57
CA ARG A 76 7.86 11.06 4.06
C ARG A 76 7.14 11.85 5.16
N GLY A 77 7.35 11.51 6.42
CA GLY A 77 6.70 12.15 7.57
C GLY A 77 5.30 11.60 7.91
N ARG A 78 4.85 11.93 9.12
CA ARG A 78 3.64 11.36 9.76
C ARG A 78 2.36 11.54 8.93
N LYS A 79 2.06 12.78 8.50
CA LYS A 79 0.79 13.09 7.80
C LYS A 79 0.66 12.31 6.50
N ARG A 80 1.74 12.23 5.71
CA ARG A 80 1.77 11.49 4.44
C ARG A 80 1.69 9.98 4.66
N ALA A 81 2.34 9.47 5.71
CA ALA A 81 2.28 8.06 6.07
C ALA A 81 0.86 7.61 6.44
N ILE A 82 0.12 8.39 7.24
CA ILE A 82 -1.27 8.06 7.62
C ILE A 82 -2.17 7.99 6.38
N VAL A 83 -2.07 8.98 5.47
CA VAL A 83 -2.87 8.98 4.24
C VAL A 83 -2.55 7.77 3.36
N ALA A 84 -1.28 7.38 3.26
CA ALA A 84 -0.91 6.18 2.52
C ALA A 84 -1.46 4.89 3.15
N VAL A 85 -1.48 4.79 4.49
CA VAL A 85 -2.10 3.64 5.18
C VAL A 85 -3.61 3.64 4.95
N ALA A 86 -4.27 4.80 5.03
CA ALA A 86 -5.70 4.94 4.73
C ALA A 86 -6.03 4.49 3.29
N HIS A 87 -5.17 4.81 2.32
CA HIS A 87 -5.32 4.35 0.94
C HIS A 87 -5.29 2.82 0.88
N ARG A 88 -4.34 2.19 1.58
CA ARG A 88 -4.21 0.73 1.58
C ARG A 88 -5.40 0.04 2.23
N ILE A 89 -5.92 0.60 3.33
CA ILE A 89 -7.16 0.13 3.97
C ILE A 89 -8.31 0.20 2.98
N LEU A 90 -8.47 1.34 2.28
CA LEU A 90 -9.53 1.51 1.29
C LEU A 90 -9.42 0.52 0.12
N THR A 91 -8.20 0.28 -0.37
CA THR A 91 -7.94 -0.75 -1.38
C THR A 91 -8.32 -2.14 -0.88
N ALA A 92 -7.96 -2.49 0.36
CA ALA A 92 -8.33 -3.76 0.95
C ALA A 92 -9.86 -3.91 1.07
N VAL A 93 -10.56 -2.86 1.54
CA VAL A 93 -12.04 -2.84 1.60
C VAL A 93 -12.65 -3.04 0.21
N PHE A 94 -12.13 -2.39 -0.83
CA PHE A 94 -12.61 -2.59 -2.20
C PHE A 94 -12.49 -4.05 -2.65
N HIS A 95 -11.35 -4.70 -2.38
CA HIS A 95 -11.16 -6.11 -2.73
C HIS A 95 -12.02 -7.05 -1.88
N MET A 96 -12.16 -6.79 -0.58
CA MET A 96 -13.06 -7.56 0.28
C MET A 96 -14.51 -7.48 -0.20
N LEU A 97 -14.98 -6.30 -0.58
CA LEU A 97 -16.34 -6.11 -1.09
C LEU A 97 -16.53 -6.70 -2.49
N SER A 98 -15.51 -6.63 -3.36
CA SER A 98 -15.60 -7.12 -4.73
C SER A 98 -15.49 -8.64 -4.83
N ILE A 99 -14.56 -9.23 -4.07
CA ILE A 99 -14.19 -10.66 -4.15
C ILE A 99 -14.92 -11.46 -3.07
N GLY A 100 -15.38 -10.81 -1.99
CA GLY A 100 -16.03 -11.48 -0.86
C GLY A 100 -15.07 -12.20 0.08
N GLN A 101 -13.76 -11.99 -0.06
CA GLN A 101 -12.74 -12.61 0.78
C GLN A 101 -12.51 -11.78 2.05
N PRO A 102 -12.32 -12.42 3.22
CA PRO A 102 -11.98 -11.71 4.45
C PRO A 102 -10.60 -11.05 4.35
N TYR A 103 -10.39 -10.00 5.14
CA TYR A 103 -9.09 -9.34 5.24
C TYR A 103 -8.08 -10.31 5.85
N LYS A 104 -6.99 -10.57 5.13
CA LYS A 104 -5.84 -11.34 5.62
C LYS A 104 -4.66 -10.39 5.84
N ASP A 105 -4.22 -10.25 7.09
CA ASP A 105 -3.00 -9.53 7.39
C ASP A 105 -1.79 -10.34 6.90
N LEU A 106 -0.93 -9.72 6.09
CA LEU A 106 0.29 -10.33 5.56
C LEU A 106 1.38 -10.46 6.64
N GLY A 107 1.22 -9.79 7.78
CA GLY A 107 2.14 -9.82 8.90
C GLY A 107 3.41 -8.98 8.70
N VAL A 108 4.21 -8.89 9.75
CA VAL A 108 5.43 -8.07 9.84
C VAL A 108 6.49 -8.49 8.83
N ASN A 109 6.62 -9.80 8.58
CA ASN A 109 7.71 -10.38 7.80
C ASN A 109 7.53 -10.27 6.28
N HIS A 110 6.32 -9.97 5.79
CA HIS A 110 6.05 -9.86 4.36
C HIS A 110 6.89 -8.77 3.68
N LEU A 111 7.26 -7.71 4.41
CA LEU A 111 8.05 -6.61 3.85
C LEU A 111 9.56 -6.92 3.79
N ASN A 112 10.02 -7.98 4.44
CA ASN A 112 11.43 -8.39 4.45
C ASN A 112 11.73 -9.43 3.35
N GLN A 113 10.73 -10.21 2.93
CA GLN A 113 10.88 -11.26 1.91
C GLN A 113 11.39 -10.74 0.55
N PRO A 114 10.86 -9.63 -0.03
CA PRO A 114 11.35 -9.12 -1.31
C PRO A 114 12.79 -8.61 -1.20
N GLN A 115 13.15 -7.98 -0.07
CA GLN A 115 14.50 -7.46 0.16
C GLN A 115 15.52 -8.60 0.25
N LYS A 116 15.17 -9.72 0.90
CA LYS A 116 16.03 -10.90 0.99
C LYS A 116 16.32 -11.45 -0.41
N GLN A 117 15.31 -11.59 -1.27
CA GLN A 117 15.48 -12.10 -2.63
C GLN A 117 16.33 -11.16 -3.50
N HIS A 118 16.08 -9.85 -3.46
CA HIS A 118 16.89 -8.88 -4.19
C HIS A 118 18.34 -8.86 -3.70
N LEU A 119 18.56 -8.92 -2.39
CA LEU A 119 19.89 -8.99 -1.79
C LEU A 119 20.63 -10.26 -2.22
N LEU A 120 19.97 -11.42 -2.13
CA LEU A 120 20.54 -12.70 -2.60
C LEU A 120 20.92 -12.65 -4.08
N LYS A 121 20.07 -12.06 -4.92
CA LYS A 121 20.36 -11.88 -6.36
C LYS A 121 21.55 -10.96 -6.59
N GLN A 122 21.63 -9.85 -5.85
CA GLN A 122 22.77 -8.93 -5.92
C GLN A 122 24.08 -9.59 -5.45
N MET A 123 24.04 -10.31 -4.32
CA MET A 123 25.21 -11.00 -3.77
C MET A 123 25.70 -12.10 -4.70
N ARG A 124 24.78 -12.89 -5.26
CA ARG A 124 25.10 -13.89 -6.29
C ARG A 124 25.79 -13.24 -7.49
N SER A 125 25.22 -12.17 -8.04
CA SER A 125 25.78 -11.48 -9.20
C SER A 125 27.18 -10.92 -8.93
N ARG A 126 27.45 -10.40 -7.72
CA ARG A 126 28.79 -9.93 -7.33
C ARG A 126 29.81 -11.06 -7.23
N LEU A 127 29.42 -12.21 -6.69
CA LEU A 127 30.32 -13.36 -6.56
C LEU A 127 30.62 -13.99 -7.93
N GLU A 128 29.63 -14.04 -8.82
CA GLU A 128 29.82 -14.46 -10.21
C GLU A 128 30.78 -13.52 -10.97
N GLN A 129 30.67 -12.19 -10.74
CA GLN A 129 31.61 -11.20 -11.31
C GLN A 129 33.06 -11.37 -10.83
N LEU A 130 33.25 -11.90 -9.62
CA LEU A 130 34.58 -12.20 -9.06
C LEU A 130 35.13 -13.57 -9.51
N GLY A 131 34.43 -14.26 -10.41
CA GLY A 131 34.87 -15.55 -10.97
C GLY A 131 34.45 -16.77 -10.15
N TYR A 132 33.62 -16.61 -9.11
CA TYR A 132 33.13 -17.71 -8.29
C TYR A 132 31.77 -18.21 -8.80
N LYS A 133 31.65 -19.53 -9.03
CA LYS A 133 30.35 -20.16 -9.32
C LYS A 133 29.60 -20.42 -8.02
N VAL A 134 28.52 -19.69 -7.77
CA VAL A 134 27.75 -19.79 -6.51
C VAL A 134 26.51 -20.67 -6.69
N THR A 135 26.46 -21.75 -5.93
CA THR A 135 25.25 -22.55 -5.68
C THR A 135 24.67 -22.16 -4.32
N LEU A 136 23.40 -21.78 -4.28
CA LEU A 136 22.70 -21.46 -3.03
C LEU A 136 21.97 -22.72 -2.55
N GLU A 137 22.46 -23.33 -1.48
CA GLU A 137 21.79 -24.43 -0.79
C GLU A 137 21.10 -23.90 0.47
N ALA A 138 19.84 -24.31 0.69
CA ALA A 138 19.12 -23.93 1.90
C ALA A 138 19.63 -24.79 3.06
N GLN A 139 20.31 -24.17 4.04
CA GLN A 139 20.62 -24.83 5.29
C GLN A 139 19.30 -25.15 6.01
N THR A 140 19.07 -26.45 6.22
CA THR A 140 17.88 -26.99 6.90
C THR A 140 18.06 -26.93 8.40
#